data_AF-A0A7S1EXD2-F1
#
_entry.id   AF-A0A7S1EXD2-F1
#
_cell.length_a   1.000
_cell.length_b   1.000
_cell.length_c   1.000
_cell.angle_alpha   90.00
_cell.angle_beta   90.00
_cell.angle_gamma   90.00
#
_symmetry.space_group_name_H-M   'P 1'
#
loop_
_entity.id
_entity.type
_entity.pdbx_description
1 polymer ?
#
loop_
_entity_poly.entity_id
_entity_poly.type
_entity_poly.pdbx_seq_one_letter_code
_entity_poly.pdbx_strand_id
1 'polypeptide(L)'
;VGFALHEDSKRLHHHGISLQKCETLDLQPLCSGETRLRGHQPISLAGASLKCLGEWLDKGERLSDWGGPLSHAQLRYAALDAWTTLRLFGKVRQGSEENA
;
A
#
# COMPACT_ATOMS: atom_id res chain seq x y z
N VAL A 1 -1.66 -6.93 -6.52
CA VAL A 1 -2.16 -6.28 -5.28
C VAL A 1 -1.43 -4.96 -5.10
N GLY A 2 -2.07 -3.95 -4.50
CA GLY A 2 -1.46 -2.66 -4.20
C GLY A 2 -2.21 -1.93 -3.07
N PHE A 3 -1.79 -0.71 -2.77
CA PHE A 3 -2.36 0.08 -1.66
C PHE A 3 -2.58 1.53 -2.10
N ALA A 4 -3.83 2.00 -2.06
CA ALA A 4 -4.22 3.33 -2.52
C ALA A 4 -3.91 3.57 -4.01
N LEU A 5 -4.27 2.59 -4.85
CA LEU A 5 -3.84 2.47 -6.25
C LEU A 5 -4.34 3.57 -7.20
N HIS A 6 -5.20 4.48 -6.74
CA HIS A 6 -5.81 5.49 -7.60
C HIS A 6 -4.78 6.38 -8.32
N GLU A 7 -3.82 6.93 -7.58
CA GLU A 7 -2.79 7.79 -8.15
C GLU A 7 -1.73 6.99 -8.93
N ASP A 8 -1.36 5.80 -8.45
CA ASP A 8 -0.45 4.91 -9.17
C ASP A 8 -1.03 4.48 -10.52
N SER A 9 -2.32 4.15 -10.56
CA SER A 9 -3.04 3.78 -11.78
C SER A 9 -3.03 4.92 -12.81
N LYS A 10 -3.28 6.17 -12.38
CA LYS A 10 -3.19 7.35 -13.26
C LYS A 10 -1.79 7.53 -13.83
N ARG A 11 -0.76 7.43 -12.98
CA ARG A 11 0.65 7.57 -13.39
C ARG A 11 1.06 6.48 -14.36
N LEU A 12 0.73 5.22 -14.06
CA LEU A 12 1.01 4.10 -14.94
C LEU A 12 0.28 4.23 -16.28
N HIS A 13 -0.98 4.69 -16.27
CA HIS A 13 -1.74 4.91 -17.49
C HIS A 13 -1.10 5.97 -18.39
N HIS A 14 -0.54 7.04 -17.81
CA HIS A 14 0.22 8.04 -18.55
C HIS A 14 1.44 7.45 -19.26
N HIS A 15 2.01 6.36 -18.73
CA HIS A 15 3.10 5.59 -19.34
C HIS A 15 2.63 4.39 -20.18
N GLY A 16 1.34 4.32 -20.52
CA GLY A 16 0.77 3.26 -21.37
C GLY A 16 0.46 1.94 -20.65
N ILE A 17 0.59 1.89 -19.32
CA ILE A 17 0.31 0.70 -18.51
C ILE A 17 -1.08 0.84 -17.88
N SER A 18 -2.03 -0.02 -18.28
CA SER A 18 -3.38 -0.01 -17.72
C SER A 18 -3.58 -1.11 -16.68
N LEU A 19 -3.79 -0.72 -15.42
CA LEU A 19 -4.14 -1.65 -14.35
C LEU A 19 -5.58 -2.18 -14.45
N GLN A 20 -6.48 -1.51 -15.18
CA GLN A 20 -7.88 -1.95 -15.36
C GLN A 20 -8.00 -3.29 -16.09
N LYS A 21 -6.99 -3.64 -16.90
CA LYS A 21 -6.92 -4.93 -17.60
C LYS A 21 -6.36 -6.05 -16.72
N CYS A 22 -5.94 -5.73 -15.50
CA CYS A 22 -5.35 -6.66 -14.56
C CYS A 22 -6.32 -6.87 -13.39
N GLU A 23 -6.32 -8.07 -12.79
CA GLU A 23 -7.06 -8.36 -11.55
C GLU A 23 -6.36 -7.70 -10.34
N THR A 24 -6.28 -6.37 -10.35
CA THR A 24 -5.64 -5.61 -9.28
C THR A 24 -6.57 -5.45 -8.09
N LEU A 25 -6.10 -5.89 -6.92
CA LEU A 25 -6.73 -5.63 -5.64
C LEU A 25 -6.08 -4.43 -4.95
N ASP A 26 -6.88 -3.42 -4.60
CA ASP A 26 -6.48 -2.33 -3.69
C ASP A 26 -6.80 -2.73 -2.24
N LEU A 27 -5.77 -2.75 -1.39
CA LEU A 27 -5.90 -3.13 0.02
C LEU A 27 -6.32 -1.97 0.93
N GLN A 28 -6.19 -0.71 0.52
CA GLN A 28 -6.53 0.42 1.39
C GLN A 28 -7.98 0.35 1.91
N PRO A 29 -9.01 0.04 1.09
CA PRO A 29 -10.38 -0.15 1.58
C PRO A 29 -10.48 -1.28 2.63
N LEU A 30 -9.78 -2.40 2.41
CA LEU A 30 -9.83 -3.59 3.27
C LEU A 30 -9.15 -3.34 4.62
N CYS A 31 -8.01 -2.64 4.62
CA CYS A 31 -7.31 -2.27 5.86
C CYS A 31 -8.00 -1.11 6.61
N SER A 32 -8.82 -0.31 5.92
CA SER A 32 -9.54 0.80 6.53
C SER A 32 -10.60 0.33 7.53
N GLY A 33 -11.30 -0.79 7.30
CA GLY A 33 -12.38 -1.24 8.20
C GLY A 33 -13.42 -0.13 8.50
N GLU A 34 -13.94 -0.08 9.74
CA GLU A 34 -14.93 0.93 10.18
C GLU A 34 -14.43 2.39 10.13
N THR A 35 -13.12 2.64 9.97
CA THR A 35 -12.56 3.99 9.94
C THR A 35 -13.13 4.83 8.79
N ARG A 36 -13.63 4.20 7.72
CA ARG A 36 -14.36 4.89 6.63
C ARG A 36 -15.74 5.43 7.05
N LEU A 37 -16.39 4.83 8.05
CA LEU A 37 -17.77 5.18 8.44
C LEU A 37 -17.87 6.50 9.20
N ARG A 38 -16.74 7.05 9.71
CA ARG A 38 -16.71 8.28 10.52
C ARG A 38 -16.16 9.50 9.79
N GLY A 39 -16.11 9.49 8.45
CA GLY A 39 -15.60 10.63 7.66
C GLY A 39 -14.11 10.91 7.85
N HIS A 40 -13.35 9.95 8.39
CA HIS A 40 -11.91 10.09 8.57
C HIS A 40 -11.13 9.86 7.27
N GLN A 41 -9.96 10.48 7.19
CA GLN A 41 -9.01 10.36 6.08
C GLN A 41 -8.69 8.88 5.78
N PRO A 42 -8.45 8.51 4.51
CA PRO A 42 -8.02 7.16 4.15
C PRO A 42 -6.77 6.74 4.94
N ILE A 43 -6.73 5.49 5.41
CA ILE A 43 -5.57 4.99 6.15
C ILE A 43 -4.33 4.94 5.24
N SER A 44 -3.18 5.38 5.75
CA SER A 44 -1.89 5.25 5.04
C SER A 44 -1.34 3.82 5.15
N LEU A 45 -0.40 3.44 4.28
CA LEU A 45 0.27 2.13 4.37
C LEU A 45 0.94 1.92 5.73
N ALA A 46 1.63 2.94 6.26
CA ALA A 46 2.21 2.90 7.61
C ALA A 46 1.14 2.72 8.71
N GLY A 47 -0.02 3.37 8.56
CA GLY A 47 -1.14 3.20 9.49
C GLY A 47 -1.73 1.79 9.41
N ALA A 48 -1.87 1.24 8.21
CA ALA A 48 -2.33 -0.13 8.00
C ALA A 48 -1.33 -1.16 8.53
N SER A 49 -0.02 -0.94 8.32
CA SER A 49 1.04 -1.77 8.90
C SER A 49 0.95 -1.80 10.42
N LEU A 50 0.84 -0.64 11.06
CA LEU A 50 0.71 -0.58 12.52
C LEU A 50 -0.56 -1.27 13.00
N LYS A 51 -1.70 -1.00 12.36
CA LYS A 51 -3.01 -1.55 12.75
C LYS A 51 -3.10 -3.07 12.53
N CYS A 52 -2.64 -3.57 11.40
CA CYS A 52 -2.88 -4.95 10.97
C CYS A 52 -1.70 -5.90 11.26
N LEU A 53 -0.47 -5.36 11.31
CA LEU A 53 0.76 -6.14 11.53
C LEU A 53 1.45 -5.79 12.85
N GLY A 54 1.10 -4.69 13.51
CA GLY A 54 1.78 -4.22 14.72
C GLY A 54 3.15 -3.58 14.45
N GLU A 55 3.44 -3.24 13.20
CA GLU A 55 4.77 -2.81 12.76
C GLU A 55 4.79 -1.35 12.29
N TRP A 56 5.82 -0.61 12.71
CA TRP A 56 6.07 0.76 12.29
C TRP A 56 6.87 0.79 10.98
N LEU A 57 6.41 1.59 10.03
CA LEU A 57 7.18 1.90 8.82
C LEU A 57 7.86 3.26 8.96
N ASP A 58 9.14 3.28 8.65
CA ASP A 58 9.90 4.52 8.49
C ASP A 58 9.44 5.24 7.21
N LYS A 59 9.25 6.56 7.30
CA LYS A 59 8.82 7.43 6.20
C LYS A 59 9.94 8.32 5.67
N GLY A 60 11.19 8.13 6.11
CA GLY A 60 12.31 9.03 5.85
C GLY A 60 12.57 9.29 4.36
N GLU A 61 12.46 8.28 3.50
CA GLU A 61 12.77 8.38 2.07
C GLU A 61 11.57 8.82 1.20
N ARG A 62 10.40 9.03 1.79
CA ARG A 62 9.19 9.37 1.02
C ARG A 62 9.32 10.71 0.27
N LEU A 63 10.11 11.64 0.81
CA LEU A 63 10.31 12.98 0.26
C LEU A 63 11.73 13.21 -0.28
N SER A 64 12.54 12.15 -0.44
CA SER A 64 13.86 12.27 -1.08
C SER A 64 13.74 12.39 -2.61
N ASP A 65 14.85 12.67 -3.29
CA ASP A 65 14.88 12.81 -4.75
C ASP A 65 14.88 11.43 -5.45
N TRP A 66 13.81 11.14 -6.19
CA TRP A 66 13.64 9.90 -6.96
C TRP A 66 13.99 10.05 -8.45
N GLY A 67 14.45 11.23 -8.89
CA GLY A 67 14.83 11.51 -10.28
C GLY A 67 16.29 11.16 -10.61
N GLY A 68 17.16 11.06 -9.59
CA GLY A 68 18.58 10.73 -9.72
C GLY A 68 18.93 9.26 -9.44
N PRO A 69 20.24 8.93 -9.35
CA PRO A 69 20.69 7.61 -8.93
C PRO A 69 20.15 7.24 -7.54
N LEU A 70 19.57 6.05 -7.41
CA LEU A 70 18.92 5.62 -6.17
C LEU A 70 19.94 5.19 -5.11
N SER A 71 19.76 5.70 -3.89
CA SER A 71 20.52 5.28 -2.72
C SER A 71 20.06 3.90 -2.21
N HIS A 72 20.90 3.24 -1.42
CA HIS A 72 20.52 1.97 -0.78
C HIS A 72 19.33 2.15 0.18
N ALA A 73 19.22 3.31 0.84
CA ALA A 73 18.10 3.63 1.72
C ALA A 73 16.78 3.73 0.93
N GLN A 74 16.79 4.40 -0.23
CA GLN A 74 15.63 4.50 -1.12
C GLN A 74 15.19 3.14 -1.66
N LEU A 75 16.14 2.32 -2.10
CA LEU A 75 15.85 0.95 -2.56
C LEU A 75 15.23 0.12 -1.43
N ARG A 76 15.79 0.19 -0.21
CA ARG A 76 15.25 -0.51 0.96
C ARG A 76 13.86 0.00 1.32
N TYR A 77 13.63 1.30 1.25
CA TYR A 77 12.32 1.91 1.49
C TYR A 77 11.27 1.40 0.49
N ALA A 78 11.57 1.46 -0.81
CA ALA A 78 10.66 0.99 -1.85
C ALA A 78 10.36 -0.52 -1.73
N ALA A 79 11.40 -1.32 -1.42
CA ALA A 79 11.24 -2.75 -1.19
C ALA A 79 10.37 -3.04 0.04
N LEU A 80 10.54 -2.27 1.12
CA LEU A 80 9.76 -2.41 2.34
C LEU A 80 8.28 -2.06 2.11
N ASP A 81 7.98 -1.01 1.34
CA ASP A 81 6.60 -0.63 0.98
C ASP A 81 5.90 -1.76 0.19
N ALA A 82 6.58 -2.34 -0.80
CA ALA A 82 6.06 -3.47 -1.57
C ALA A 82 5.87 -4.74 -0.72
N TRP A 83 6.87 -5.07 0.11
CA TRP A 83 6.84 -6.22 1.00
C TRP A 83 5.71 -6.11 2.04
N THR A 84 5.54 -4.93 2.63
CA THR A 84 4.48 -4.67 3.60
C THR A 84 3.11 -4.83 2.97
N THR A 85 2.93 -4.35 1.74
CA THR A 85 1.68 -4.53 0.98
C THR A 85 1.36 -6.01 0.77
N LEU A 86 2.36 -6.84 0.44
CA LEU A 86 2.17 -8.28 0.29
C LEU A 86 1.78 -8.96 1.62
N ARG A 87 2.41 -8.57 2.74
CA ARG A 87 2.06 -9.10 4.06
C ARG A 87 0.66 -8.71 4.50
N LEU A 88 0.24 -7.49 4.23
CA LEU A 88 -1.14 -7.03 4.47
C LEU A 88 -2.14 -7.88 3.68
N PHE A 89 -1.85 -8.18 2.41
CA PHE A 89 -2.70 -9.08 1.62
C PHE A 89 -2.86 -10.46 2.25
N GLY A 90 -1.75 -11.07 2.69
CA GLY A 90 -1.78 -12.35 3.40
C GLY A 90 -2.65 -12.31 4.65
N LYS A 91 -2.53 -11.24 5.45
CA LYS A 91 -3.31 -11.06 6.68
C LYS A 91 -4.81 -10.88 6.41
N VAL A 92 -5.15 -10.08 5.39
CA VAL A 92 -6.55 -9.84 4.98
C VAL A 92 -7.21 -11.12 4.46
N ARG A 93 -6.48 -11.95 3.70
CA ARG A 93 -6.99 -13.23 3.22
C ARG A 93 -7.29 -14.21 4.36
N GLN A 94 -6.38 -14.36 5.32
CA GLN A 94 -6.58 -15.26 6.47
C GLN A 94 -7.80 -14.86 7.32
N GLY A 95 -7.97 -13.55 7.58
CA GLY A 95 -9.14 -13.07 8.34
C GLY A 95 -10.48 -13.22 7.61
N SER A 96 -10.46 -13.46 6.30
CA SER A 96 -11.67 -13.73 5.50
C SER A 96 -12.08 -15.20 5.58
N GLU A 97 -11.14 -16.12 5.85
CA GLU A 97 -11.38 -17.56 5.96
C GLU A 97 -11.79 -17.97 7.39
N GLU A 98 -11.39 -17.22 8.42
CA GLU A 98 -11.82 -17.46 9.82
C GLU A 98 -13.27 -17.02 10.14
N ASN A 99 -13.90 -16.23 9.28
CA ASN A 99 -15.27 -15.71 9.45
C ASN A 99 -16.29 -16.33 8.46
N ALA A 100 -15.89 -17.35 7.70
CA ALA A 100 -16.73 -18.07 6.73
C ALA A 100 -17.03 -19.48 7.25
#